data_AF-A0A5A7ZCY3-F1
#
_entry.id   AF-A0A5A7ZCY3-F1
#
_cell.length_a   1.000
_cell.length_b   1.000
_cell.length_c   1.000
_cell.angle_alpha   90.00
_cell.angle_beta   90.00
_cell.angle_gamma   90.00
#
_symmetry.space_group_name_H-M   'P 1'
#
loop_
_entity.id
_entity.type
_entity.pdbx_description
1 polymer ?
#
loop_
_entity_poly.entity_id
_entity_poly.type
_entity_poly.pdbx_seq_one_letter_code
_entity_poly.pdbx_strand_id
1 'polypeptide(L)'
;MSTGTAGSAGTLCNSINDQPRAEFTSLPAGTASAVAFAGPWSEARWTHGRVPGPADIRAALTRNGSDDQVLCAAGGPHQGAFVVPLLERCWPSIKALTKQRYRTGTAAHTDVCASLGLSDDGGQGSVALAMIRSGCHPGTFAVKRGRT
;
A
#
# COMPACT_ATOMS: atom_id res chain seq x y z
N MET A 1 -44.28 -10.50 12.72
CA MET A 1 -43.91 -11.91 12.49
C MET A 1 -42.44 -11.94 12.12
N SER A 2 -41.62 -12.30 13.10
CA SER A 2 -40.18 -12.51 12.97
C SER A 2 -39.92 -13.83 12.26
N THR A 3 -38.90 -13.88 11.39
CA THR A 3 -38.07 -15.08 11.21
C THR A 3 -36.62 -14.62 11.06
N GLY A 4 -35.80 -14.99 12.04
CA GLY A 4 -34.35 -15.08 11.89
C GLY A 4 -33.96 -16.55 11.73
N THR A 5 -32.79 -16.81 11.13
CA THR A 5 -31.93 -18.02 11.23
C THR A 5 -30.69 -17.67 10.36
N ALA A 6 -29.55 -17.27 10.90
CA ALA A 6 -28.54 -18.00 11.68
C ALA A 6 -27.89 -19.18 10.93
N GLY A 7 -26.61 -18.99 10.55
CA GLY A 7 -25.59 -20.04 10.62
C GLY A 7 -25.33 -20.89 9.37
N SER A 8 -24.20 -20.66 8.72
CA SER A 8 -23.31 -21.77 8.42
C SER A 8 -21.86 -21.31 8.56
N ALA A 9 -21.25 -21.76 9.66
CA ALA A 9 -19.84 -21.72 9.92
C ALA A 9 -19.13 -22.70 8.97
N GLY A 10 -18.40 -22.16 8.00
CA GLY A 10 -17.39 -22.89 7.25
C GLY A 10 -16.01 -22.51 7.74
N THR A 11 -15.62 -23.01 8.91
CA THR A 11 -14.22 -23.04 9.34
C THR A 11 -13.46 -23.96 8.38
N LEU A 12 -12.82 -23.39 7.37
CA LEU A 12 -11.74 -24.06 6.64
C LEU A 12 -10.42 -23.60 7.27
N CYS A 13 -9.96 -24.41 8.23
CA CYS A 13 -8.61 -24.36 8.72
C CYS A 13 -7.63 -24.67 7.58
N ASN A 14 -6.91 -23.63 7.16
CA ASN A 14 -5.45 -23.58 7.12
C ASN A 14 -4.69 -24.65 6.28
N SER A 15 -4.22 -24.24 5.10
CA SER A 15 -2.81 -24.31 4.65
C SER A 15 -2.75 -24.17 3.12
N ILE A 16 -1.95 -23.22 2.61
CA ILE A 16 -1.20 -23.21 1.32
C ILE A 16 -0.90 -21.78 0.81
N ASN A 17 -1.56 -20.71 1.28
CA ASN A 17 -1.29 -19.34 0.83
C ASN A 17 -0.66 -18.46 1.92
N ASP A 18 0.59 -18.74 2.30
CA ASP A 18 1.42 -17.81 3.09
C ASP A 18 1.98 -16.68 2.19
N GLN A 19 1.11 -16.13 1.34
CA GLN A 19 1.42 -14.99 0.49
C GLN A 19 1.02 -13.73 1.26
N PRO A 20 1.90 -12.72 1.38
CA PRO A 20 1.57 -11.48 2.04
C PRO A 20 0.42 -10.79 1.29
N ARG A 21 -0.78 -10.85 1.84
CA ARG A 21 -1.97 -10.20 1.28
C ARG A 21 -2.08 -8.76 1.79
N ALA A 22 -2.65 -7.91 0.95
CA ALA A 22 -3.16 -6.59 1.31
C ALA A 22 -4.67 -6.57 1.04
N GLU A 23 -5.45 -6.05 1.99
CA GLU A 23 -6.90 -5.95 1.90
C GLU A 23 -7.31 -4.49 1.98
N PHE A 24 -8.28 -4.10 1.16
CA PHE A 24 -8.83 -2.75 1.10
C PHE A 24 -10.34 -2.83 0.94
N THR A 25 -11.07 -1.96 1.63
CA THR A 25 -12.55 -1.92 1.60
C THR A 25 -13.08 -1.40 0.27
N SER A 26 -12.41 -0.40 -0.31
CA SER A 26 -12.68 0.11 -1.63
C SER A 26 -11.42 0.76 -2.21
N LEU A 27 -11.19 0.57 -3.51
CA LEU A 27 -10.16 1.28 -4.27
C LEU A 27 -10.84 2.29 -5.17
N PRO A 28 -10.50 3.59 -5.09
CA PRO A 28 -10.97 4.58 -6.05
C PRO A 28 -10.58 4.17 -7.47
N ALA A 29 -11.47 4.43 -8.43
CA ALA A 29 -11.22 4.15 -9.85
C ALA A 29 -9.89 4.76 -10.32
N GLY A 30 -9.10 4.01 -11.07
CA GLY A 30 -7.77 4.43 -11.53
C GLY A 30 -6.62 4.22 -10.54
N THR A 31 -6.88 3.74 -9.32
CA THR A 31 -5.82 3.49 -8.31
C THR A 31 -5.23 2.07 -8.41
N ALA A 32 -5.88 1.17 -9.15
CA ALA A 32 -5.44 -0.22 -9.29
C ALA A 32 -4.06 -0.34 -9.94
N SER A 33 -3.76 0.45 -10.99
CA SER A 33 -2.45 0.46 -11.65
C SER A 33 -1.35 1.01 -10.72
N ALA A 34 -1.67 2.00 -9.89
CA ALA A 34 -0.77 2.52 -8.86
C ALA A 34 -0.41 1.44 -7.82
N VAL A 35 -1.41 0.71 -7.32
CA VAL A 35 -1.20 -0.37 -6.35
C VAL A 35 -0.40 -1.53 -6.96
N ALA A 36 -0.79 -1.99 -8.16
CA ALA A 36 -0.10 -3.07 -8.86
C ALA A 36 1.34 -2.71 -9.22
N PHE A 37 1.65 -1.43 -9.48
CA PHE A 37 3.02 -0.97 -9.72
C PHE A 37 3.85 -0.86 -8.43
N ALA A 38 3.23 -0.48 -7.31
CA ALA A 38 3.94 -0.20 -6.06
C ALA A 38 4.64 -1.43 -5.46
N GLY A 39 4.04 -2.62 -5.59
CA GLY A 39 4.63 -3.88 -5.10
C GLY A 39 5.97 -4.20 -5.79
N PRO A 40 5.96 -4.44 -7.11
CA PRO A 40 7.17 -4.72 -7.90
C PRO A 40 8.24 -3.64 -7.79
N TRP A 41 7.85 -2.36 -7.75
CA TRP A 41 8.80 -1.26 -7.53
C TRP A 41 9.47 -1.36 -6.15
N SER A 42 8.71 -1.65 -5.10
CA SER A 42 9.23 -1.77 -3.74
C SER A 42 10.15 -2.98 -3.59
N GLU A 43 9.81 -4.11 -4.20
CA GLU A 43 10.66 -5.30 -4.25
C GLU A 43 12.00 -5.00 -4.93
N ALA A 44 11.97 -4.35 -6.09
CA ALA A 44 13.19 -3.95 -6.80
C ALA A 44 14.00 -2.94 -5.98
N ARG A 45 13.35 -1.96 -5.34
CA ARG A 45 14.00 -0.94 -4.50
C ARG A 45 14.71 -1.56 -3.30
N TRP A 46 14.08 -2.57 -2.69
CA TRP A 46 14.63 -3.31 -1.56
C TRP A 46 15.82 -4.17 -1.98
N THR A 47 15.67 -4.92 -3.07
CA THR A 47 16.69 -5.85 -3.59
C THR A 47 17.95 -5.12 -4.03
N HIS A 48 17.82 -4.01 -4.75
CA HIS A 48 18.96 -3.30 -5.33
C HIS A 48 19.53 -2.19 -4.45
N GLY A 49 18.84 -1.76 -3.39
CA GLY A 49 19.32 -0.69 -2.50
C GLY A 49 19.39 0.71 -3.14
N ARG A 50 19.16 0.84 -4.45
CA ARG A 50 19.04 2.09 -5.23
C ARG A 50 17.66 2.24 -5.86
N VAL A 51 17.34 3.43 -6.39
CA VAL A 51 16.10 3.66 -7.16
C VAL A 51 16.07 2.69 -8.36
N PRO A 52 15.02 1.87 -8.53
CA PRO A 52 14.95 0.88 -9.59
C PRO A 52 14.88 1.51 -10.97
N GLY A 53 15.60 0.93 -11.93
CA GLY A 53 15.43 1.26 -13.34
C GLY A 53 14.26 0.48 -13.98
N PRO A 54 13.87 0.83 -15.22
CA PRO A 54 12.82 0.11 -15.95
C PRO A 54 13.09 -1.40 -16.12
N ALA A 55 14.36 -1.80 -16.25
CA ALA A 55 14.75 -3.21 -16.35
C ALA A 55 14.52 -3.97 -15.03
N ASP A 56 14.85 -3.35 -13.89
CA ASP A 56 14.68 -3.94 -12.56
C ASP A 56 13.18 -4.14 -12.26
N ILE A 57 12.34 -3.17 -12.64
CA ILE A 57 10.88 -3.23 -12.48
C ILE A 57 10.29 -4.32 -13.38
N ARG A 58 10.74 -4.42 -14.63
CA ARG A 58 10.28 -5.49 -15.54
C ARG A 58 10.65 -6.87 -14.99
N ALA A 59 11.85 -7.04 -14.47
CA ALA A 59 12.27 -8.29 -13.85
C ALA A 59 11.43 -8.65 -12.61
N ALA A 60 11.02 -7.66 -11.80
CA ALA A 60 10.10 -7.86 -10.69
C ALA A 60 8.68 -8.23 -11.17
N LEU A 61 8.18 -7.57 -12.21
CA LEU A 61 6.86 -7.87 -12.81
C LEU A 61 6.78 -9.29 -13.37
N THR A 62 7.84 -9.78 -14.03
CA THR A 62 7.89 -11.16 -14.53
C THR A 62 7.74 -12.20 -13.41
N ARG A 63 8.12 -11.86 -12.16
CA ARG A 63 7.92 -12.74 -11.01
C ARG A 63 6.49 -12.69 -10.46
N ASN A 64 5.73 -11.63 -10.74
CA ASN A 64 4.37 -11.43 -10.23
C ASN A 64 3.37 -11.23 -11.37
N GLY A 65 2.90 -12.36 -11.93
CA GLY A 65 1.98 -12.35 -13.06
C GLY A 65 0.62 -11.68 -12.78
N SER A 66 0.18 -11.59 -11.52
CA SER A 66 -1.08 -10.92 -11.18
C SER A 66 -0.97 -9.40 -11.34
N ASP A 67 0.10 -8.80 -10.84
CA ASP A 67 0.34 -7.35 -10.97
C ASP A 67 0.64 -6.97 -12.42
N ASP A 68 1.38 -7.82 -13.14
CA ASP A 68 1.66 -7.62 -14.57
C ASP A 68 0.38 -7.64 -15.43
N GLN A 69 -0.57 -8.54 -15.14
CA GLN A 69 -1.87 -8.56 -15.81
C GLN A 69 -2.68 -7.29 -15.56
N VAL A 70 -2.73 -6.79 -14.32
CA VAL A 70 -3.42 -5.54 -13.98
C VAL A 70 -2.82 -4.35 -14.73
N LEU A 71 -1.49 -4.28 -14.79
CA LEU A 71 -0.80 -3.21 -15.52
C LEU A 71 -0.97 -3.34 -17.04
N CYS A 72 -0.90 -4.54 -17.59
CA CYS A 72 -1.16 -4.79 -19.01
C CYS A 72 -2.58 -4.35 -19.39
N ALA A 73 -3.59 -4.71 -18.59
CA ALA A 73 -4.98 -4.30 -18.80
C ALA A 73 -5.16 -2.77 -18.72
N ALA A 74 -4.34 -2.07 -17.93
CA ALA A 74 -4.34 -0.62 -17.84
C ALA A 74 -3.64 0.09 -19.03
N GLY A 75 -2.89 -0.64 -19.87
CA GLY A 75 -2.10 -0.08 -20.98
C GLY A 75 -0.58 -0.17 -20.78
N GLY A 76 -0.11 -0.79 -19.70
CA GLY A 76 1.29 -1.13 -19.44
C GLY A 76 1.87 -0.51 -18.16
N PRO A 77 3.13 -0.87 -17.78
CA PRO A 77 3.73 -0.47 -16.51
C PRO A 77 3.87 1.05 -16.31
N HIS A 78 3.95 1.80 -17.40
CA HIS A 78 4.03 3.27 -17.36
C HIS A 78 2.79 3.91 -16.74
N GLN A 79 1.64 3.21 -16.74
CA GLN A 79 0.39 3.67 -16.15
C GLN A 79 0.44 3.76 -14.63
N GLY A 80 1.36 3.05 -13.97
CA GLY A 80 1.60 3.16 -12.53
C GLY A 80 2.79 4.03 -12.16
N ALA A 81 3.64 4.42 -13.12
CA ALA A 81 4.92 5.09 -12.84
C ALA A 81 4.78 6.47 -12.18
N PHE A 82 3.61 7.11 -12.27
CA PHE A 82 3.34 8.40 -11.62
C PHE A 82 3.44 8.36 -10.09
N VAL A 83 3.40 7.17 -9.47
CA VAL A 83 3.52 7.02 -8.01
C VAL A 83 4.96 7.01 -7.51
N VAL A 84 5.96 6.90 -8.39
CA VAL A 84 7.37 6.78 -8.00
C VAL A 84 7.83 7.90 -7.05
N PRO A 85 7.55 9.20 -7.31
CA PRO A 85 7.94 10.27 -6.39
C PRO A 85 7.30 10.13 -5.00
N LEU A 86 6.08 9.61 -4.94
CA LEU A 86 5.40 9.35 -3.66
C LEU A 86 6.06 8.18 -2.91
N LEU A 87 6.37 7.08 -3.62
CA LEU A 87 7.04 5.93 -3.03
C LEU A 87 8.43 6.28 -2.49
N GLU A 88 9.17 7.12 -3.21
CA GLU A 88 10.48 7.58 -2.75
C GLU A 88 10.39 8.45 -1.49
N ARG A 89 9.45 9.41 -1.46
CA ARG A 89 9.22 10.25 -0.27
C ARG A 89 8.81 9.43 0.94
N CYS A 90 7.95 8.43 0.74
CA CYS A 90 7.44 7.57 1.80
C CYS A 90 8.34 6.36 2.11
N TRP A 91 9.46 6.18 1.40
CA TRP A 91 10.31 5.00 1.54
C TRP A 91 10.81 4.74 2.98
N PRO A 92 11.22 5.75 3.77
CA PRO A 92 11.58 5.54 5.17
C PRO A 92 10.44 4.95 6.00
N SER A 93 9.22 5.47 5.83
CA SER A 93 8.00 5.00 6.49
C SER A 93 7.64 3.58 6.05
N ILE A 94 7.73 3.29 4.74
CA ILE A 94 7.49 1.94 4.20
C ILE A 94 8.46 0.95 4.85
N LYS A 95 9.76 1.26 4.91
CA LYS A 95 10.75 0.38 5.58
C LYS A 95 10.42 0.15 7.06
N ALA A 96 9.99 1.18 7.78
CA ALA A 96 9.62 1.05 9.18
C ALA A 96 8.41 0.14 9.36
N LEU A 97 7.37 0.32 8.54
CA LEU A 97 6.18 -0.50 8.52
C LEU A 97 6.48 -1.96 8.16
N THR A 98 7.31 -2.21 7.13
CA THR A 98 7.71 -3.57 6.74
C THR A 98 8.46 -4.26 7.86
N LYS A 99 9.37 -3.55 8.57
CA LYS A 99 10.07 -4.11 9.74
C LYS A 99 9.11 -4.44 10.88
N GLN A 100 8.12 -3.59 11.13
CA GLN A 100 7.09 -3.86 12.13
C GLN A 100 6.28 -5.10 11.74
N ARG A 101 5.73 -5.14 10.52
CA ARG A 101 4.99 -6.29 9.98
C ARG A 101 5.79 -7.58 10.04
N TYR A 102 7.09 -7.55 9.74
CA TYR A 102 7.94 -8.73 9.84
C TYR A 102 8.03 -9.28 11.28
N ARG A 103 7.91 -8.42 12.30
CA ARG A 103 7.92 -8.83 13.71
C ARG A 103 6.55 -9.25 14.23
N THR A 104 5.49 -8.56 13.81
CA THR A 104 4.12 -8.73 14.33
C THR A 104 3.24 -9.64 13.48
N GLY A 105 3.66 -9.96 12.26
CA GLY A 105 2.90 -10.75 11.27
C GLY A 105 1.83 -9.95 10.52
N THR A 106 1.29 -8.89 11.13
CA THR A 106 0.23 -8.05 10.54
C THR A 106 0.53 -6.56 10.75
N ALA A 107 -0.06 -5.72 9.89
CA ALA A 107 -0.03 -4.27 10.03
C ALA A 107 -1.43 -3.72 9.75
N ALA A 108 -2.00 -2.98 10.70
CA ALA A 108 -3.32 -2.35 10.58
C ALA A 108 -3.20 -0.93 9.99
N HIS A 109 -4.35 -0.35 9.63
CA HIS A 109 -4.43 1.05 9.15
C HIS A 109 -3.80 2.04 10.13
N THR A 110 -3.91 1.78 11.44
CA THR A 110 -3.29 2.58 12.50
C THR A 110 -1.76 2.54 12.45
N ASP A 111 -1.18 1.37 12.14
CA ASP A 111 0.27 1.22 12.00
C ASP A 111 0.79 1.97 10.76
N VAL A 112 0.01 1.91 9.66
CA VAL A 112 0.30 2.68 8.44
C VAL A 112 0.30 4.18 8.76
N CYS A 113 -0.76 4.68 9.42
CA CYS A 113 -0.86 6.08 9.82
C CYS A 113 0.29 6.52 10.74
N ALA A 114 0.60 5.70 11.76
CA ALA A 114 1.70 5.95 12.67
C ALA A 114 3.06 6.00 11.96
N SER A 115 3.30 5.09 11.00
CA SER A 115 4.55 5.06 10.22
C SER A 115 4.72 6.29 9.32
N LEU A 116 3.60 6.87 8.86
CA LEU A 116 3.56 8.10 8.06
C LEU A 116 3.55 9.36 8.96
N GLY A 117 3.47 9.22 10.28
CA GLY A 117 3.38 10.33 11.22
C GLY A 117 2.06 11.09 11.15
N LEU A 118 0.98 10.44 10.72
CA LEU A 118 -0.35 11.04 10.63
C LEU A 118 -0.98 11.08 12.04
N SER A 119 -1.51 12.24 12.42
CA SER A 119 -2.20 12.49 13.69
C SER A 119 -3.74 12.44 13.57
N ASP A 120 -4.26 12.31 12.35
CA ASP A 120 -5.66 12.46 11.97
C ASP A 120 -6.28 11.19 11.36
N ASP A 121 -5.67 10.03 11.61
CA ASP A 121 -6.12 8.72 11.13
C ASP A 121 -6.21 8.58 9.60
N GLY A 122 -5.69 9.54 8.83
CA GLY A 122 -5.53 9.42 7.37
C GLY A 122 -6.83 9.35 6.57
N GLY A 123 -7.89 10.04 7.01
CA GLY A 123 -9.18 10.08 6.31
C GLY A 123 -9.20 10.92 5.01
N GLN A 124 -10.34 10.91 4.29
CA GLN A 124 -10.53 11.63 3.01
C GLN A 124 -10.31 13.16 3.11
N GLY A 125 -10.41 13.74 4.31
CA GLY A 125 -10.13 15.14 4.60
C GLY A 125 -8.76 15.39 5.26
N SER A 126 -7.86 14.40 5.28
CA SER A 126 -6.57 14.53 5.96
C SER A 126 -5.67 15.55 5.27
N VAL A 127 -5.45 16.68 5.95
CA VAL A 127 -4.50 17.72 5.52
C VAL A 127 -3.09 17.12 5.46
N ALA A 128 -2.78 16.18 6.34
CA ALA A 128 -1.50 15.49 6.37
C ALA A 128 -1.26 14.68 5.09
N LEU A 129 -2.25 13.91 4.63
CA LEU A 129 -2.17 13.20 3.35
C LEU A 129 -2.12 14.15 2.15
N ALA A 130 -2.87 15.26 2.20
CA ALA A 130 -2.82 16.29 1.16
C ALA A 130 -1.41 16.90 1.05
N MET A 131 -0.74 17.17 2.18
CA MET A 131 0.64 17.66 2.23
C MET A 131 1.64 16.65 1.65
N ILE A 132 1.51 15.36 1.98
CA ILE A 132 2.36 14.31 1.39
C ILE A 132 2.15 14.22 -0.13
N ARG A 133 0.89 14.35 -0.57
CA ARG A 133 0.53 14.34 -1.99
C ARG A 133 1.06 15.58 -2.72
N SER A 134 1.09 16.75 -2.08
CA SER A 134 1.63 17.99 -2.64
C SER A 134 3.17 18.06 -2.65
N GLY A 135 3.86 17.15 -1.95
CA GLY A 135 5.31 17.00 -2.03
C GLY A 135 6.05 17.02 -0.70
N CYS A 136 5.35 17.22 0.43
CA CYS A 136 5.98 17.17 1.75
C CYS A 136 6.41 15.74 2.10
N HIS A 137 7.45 15.63 2.94
CA HIS A 137 7.89 14.35 3.47
C HIS A 137 7.08 13.97 4.71
N PRO A 138 6.71 12.70 4.88
CA PRO A 138 6.11 12.23 6.13
C PRO A 138 6.95 12.64 7.34
N GLY A 139 6.30 13.17 8.38
CA GLY A 139 6.96 13.62 9.61
C GLY A 139 7.64 14.99 9.56
N THR A 140 7.69 15.68 8.42
CA THR A 140 8.26 17.05 8.34
C THR A 140 7.24 18.16 8.63
N PHE A 141 5.97 17.79 8.82
CA PHE A 141 4.89 18.73 9.08
C PHE A 141 4.05 18.21 10.25
N ALA A 142 3.56 19.12 11.08
CA ALA A 142 2.69 18.81 12.20
C ALA A 142 1.28 19.33 11.91
N VAL A 143 0.33 18.42 11.67
CA VAL A 143 -1.08 18.78 11.60
C VAL A 143 -1.67 18.66 13.00
N LYS A 144 -2.05 19.80 13.59
CA LYS A 144 -2.82 19.82 14.84
C LYS A 144 -4.29 19.62 14.47
N ARG A 145 -4.98 18.66 15.11
CA ARG A 145 -6.44 18.61 15.03
C ARG A 145 -6.97 19.92 15.62
N GLY A 146 -7.78 20.66 14.86
CA GLY A 146 -8.57 21.74 15.40
C GLY A 146 -9.49 21.17 16.47
N ARG A 147 -9.39 21.66 17.70
CA ARG A 147 -10.29 21.30 18.79
C ARG A 147 -11.63 21.96 18.48
N THR A 148 -12.59 21.19 17.98
CA THR A 148 -14.03 21.56 17.98
C THR A 148 -14.67 21.04 19.24
#